data_AF-A0A952NU61-F1
#
_entry.id   AF-A0A952NU61-F1
#
_cell.length_a   1.000
_cell.length_b   1.000
_cell.length_c   1.000
_cell.angle_alpha   90.00
_cell.angle_beta   90.00
_cell.angle_gamma   90.00
#
_symmetry.space_group_name_H-M   'P 1'
#
loop_
_entity.id
_entity.type
_entity.pdbx_description
1 polymer ?
#
loop_
_entity_poly.entity_id
_entity_poly.type
_entity_poly.pdbx_seq_one_letter_code
_entity_poly.pdbx_strand_id
1 'polypeptide(L)'
;MKILMSLLTLVLTAPAFAAVQGSIAPCYKDRYTAGRIDEIPKDERIGIRNPRGEEVGALVFEGKRGTKASSMYLCGNNSGYYYVDADIKDWVGPARQKIEVGSVYNDEYDASTVVQTLSNNRLSADIVMTIRIKFTGDAADADYTEAAGDIMMTLPLDR
;
A
#
# COMPACT_ATOMS: atom_id res chain seq x y z
N MET A 1 55.79 -37.14 9.25
CA MET A 1 54.51 -37.35 8.52
C MET A 1 53.61 -36.17 8.79
N LYS A 2 53.06 -35.57 7.73
CA LYS A 2 52.38 -34.26 7.74
C LYS A 2 50.95 -34.38 8.27
N ILE A 3 50.57 -33.49 9.20
CA ILE A 3 49.21 -33.33 9.72
C ILE A 3 48.39 -32.61 8.63
N LEU A 4 47.39 -33.29 8.07
CA LEU A 4 46.49 -32.75 7.06
C LEU A 4 45.40 -31.92 7.78
N MET A 5 45.53 -30.61 7.71
CA MET A 5 44.60 -29.66 8.31
C MET A 5 43.47 -29.41 7.29
N SER A 6 42.37 -30.16 7.41
CA SER A 6 41.15 -29.93 6.63
C SER A 6 40.53 -28.60 7.06
N LEU A 7 40.66 -27.59 6.20
CA LEU A 7 39.96 -26.33 6.31
C LEU A 7 38.50 -26.55 5.91
N LEU A 8 37.62 -26.64 6.90
CA LEU A 8 36.17 -26.69 6.69
C LEU A 8 35.70 -25.28 6.34
N THR A 9 35.61 -24.98 5.04
CA THR A 9 35.10 -23.69 4.55
C THR A 9 33.59 -23.64 4.81
N LEU A 10 33.21 -23.01 5.92
CA LEU A 10 31.82 -22.75 6.26
C LEU A 10 31.29 -21.66 5.31
N VAL A 11 30.64 -22.07 4.22
CA VAL A 11 29.87 -21.15 3.38
C VAL A 11 28.63 -20.76 4.18
N LEU A 12 28.69 -19.62 4.86
CA LEU A 12 27.50 -18.98 5.42
C LEU A 12 26.58 -18.60 4.26
N THR A 13 25.63 -19.47 3.93
CA THR A 13 24.45 -19.08 3.18
C THR A 13 23.60 -18.23 4.10
N ALA A 14 23.89 -16.93 4.16
CA ALA A 14 22.94 -15.98 4.72
C ALA A 14 21.63 -16.16 3.92
N PRO A 15 20.47 -16.35 4.58
CA PRO A 15 19.22 -16.28 3.87
C PRO A 15 19.16 -14.90 3.24
N ALA A 16 19.26 -14.84 1.92
CA ALA A 16 18.86 -13.67 1.17
C ALA A 16 17.39 -13.49 1.54
N PHE A 17 17.12 -12.53 2.42
CA PHE A 17 15.80 -11.92 2.47
C PHE A 17 15.58 -11.44 1.04
N ALA A 18 14.84 -12.22 0.26
CA ALA A 18 14.32 -11.75 -0.99
C ALA A 18 13.56 -10.48 -0.62
N ALA A 19 14.17 -9.33 -0.92
CA ALA A 19 13.48 -8.07 -0.87
C ALA A 19 12.21 -8.33 -1.68
N VAL A 20 11.05 -8.15 -1.06
CA VAL A 20 9.77 -8.18 -1.75
C VAL A 20 9.91 -7.13 -2.85
N GLN A 21 10.21 -7.59 -4.07
CA GLN A 21 10.54 -6.71 -5.18
C GLN A 21 9.20 -6.25 -5.74
N GLY A 22 8.89 -4.98 -5.51
CA GLY A 22 7.57 -4.39 -5.74
C GLY A 22 7.31 -3.35 -4.65
N SER A 23 8.05 -2.23 -4.67
CA SER A 23 7.84 -1.20 -3.66
C SER A 23 6.81 -0.19 -4.13
N ILE A 24 5.85 0.14 -3.27
CA ILE A 24 5.13 1.42 -3.33
C ILE A 24 6.19 2.52 -3.27
N ALA A 25 6.28 3.32 -4.33
CA ALA A 25 7.33 4.29 -4.54
C ALA A 25 6.78 5.71 -4.59
N PRO A 26 7.61 6.74 -4.36
CA PRO A 26 7.18 8.12 -4.52
C PRO A 26 6.70 8.43 -5.93
N CYS A 27 5.60 9.18 -6.05
CA CYS A 27 5.00 9.52 -7.35
C CYS A 27 5.90 10.37 -8.25
N TYR A 28 6.93 11.03 -7.73
CA TYR A 28 7.93 11.69 -8.59
C TYR A 28 8.75 10.70 -9.45
N LYS A 29 8.75 9.41 -9.09
CA LYS A 29 9.40 8.32 -9.85
C LYS A 29 8.46 7.61 -10.83
N ASP A 30 7.16 7.90 -10.78
CA ASP A 30 6.13 7.26 -11.60
C ASP A 30 5.23 8.35 -12.20
N ARG A 31 5.61 8.81 -13.39
CA ARG A 31 4.91 9.89 -14.08
C ARG A 31 3.54 9.49 -14.60
N TYR A 32 3.35 8.20 -14.90
CA TYR A 32 2.08 7.72 -15.42
C TYR A 32 0.99 7.80 -14.36
N THR A 33 1.21 7.15 -13.21
CA THR A 33 0.23 7.19 -12.11
C THR A 33 0.05 8.60 -11.57
N ALA A 34 1.15 9.37 -11.43
CA ALA A 34 1.07 10.76 -11.01
C ALA A 34 0.17 11.60 -11.94
N GLY A 35 0.31 11.42 -13.25
CA GLY A 35 -0.55 12.10 -14.23
C GLY A 35 -2.02 11.74 -14.09
N ARG A 36 -2.32 10.45 -13.88
CA ARG A 36 -3.70 9.98 -13.63
C ARG A 36 -4.28 10.55 -12.34
N ILE A 37 -3.47 10.60 -11.29
CA ILE A 37 -3.83 11.21 -10.01
C ILE A 37 -4.14 12.71 -10.20
N ASP A 38 -3.35 13.43 -10.99
CA ASP A 38 -3.52 14.87 -11.25
C ASP A 38 -4.83 15.22 -11.99
N GLU A 39 -5.37 14.30 -12.79
CA GLU A 39 -6.67 14.44 -13.46
C GLU A 39 -7.87 14.39 -12.49
N ILE A 40 -7.67 13.88 -11.27
CA ILE A 40 -8.75 13.72 -10.28
C ILE A 40 -8.94 15.03 -9.50
N PRO A 41 -10.17 15.55 -9.39
CA PRO A 41 -10.45 16.75 -8.59
C PRO A 41 -9.96 16.62 -7.15
N LYS A 42 -9.32 17.66 -6.60
CA LYS A 42 -8.72 17.61 -5.26
C LYS A 42 -9.75 17.40 -4.14
N ASP A 43 -10.99 17.81 -4.35
CA ASP A 43 -12.11 17.61 -3.42
C ASP A 43 -12.62 16.15 -3.41
N GLU A 44 -12.30 15.38 -4.44
CA GLU A 44 -12.73 13.98 -4.64
C GLU A 44 -11.64 12.97 -4.25
N ARG A 45 -10.48 13.43 -3.76
CA ARG A 45 -9.37 12.55 -3.36
C ARG A 45 -8.67 12.96 -2.07
N ILE A 46 -7.96 12.01 -1.48
CA ILE A 46 -7.00 12.20 -0.39
C ILE A 46 -5.63 11.72 -0.86
N GLY A 47 -4.60 12.52 -0.64
CA GLY A 47 -3.23 12.12 -0.91
C GLY A 47 -2.75 11.03 0.06
N ILE A 48 -2.09 10.01 -0.47
CA ILE A 48 -1.49 8.91 0.28
C ILE A 48 0.01 9.17 0.39
N ARG A 49 0.58 9.00 1.58
CA ARG A 49 2.01 9.22 1.84
C ARG A 49 2.68 7.97 2.38
N ASN A 50 3.99 7.85 2.19
CA ASN A 50 4.78 6.85 2.91
C ASN A 50 5.23 7.39 4.29
N PRO A 51 5.87 6.56 5.15
CA PRO A 51 6.37 7.00 6.45
C PRO A 51 7.44 8.10 6.40
N ARG A 52 8.03 8.36 5.22
CA ARG A 52 8.97 9.49 5.00
C ARG A 52 8.26 10.80 4.63
N GLY A 53 6.92 10.77 4.51
CA GLY A 53 6.11 11.92 4.12
C GLY A 53 6.07 12.19 2.61
N GLU A 54 6.64 11.31 1.78
CA GLU A 54 6.58 11.45 0.33
C GLU A 54 5.21 10.99 -0.18
N GLU A 55 4.64 11.70 -1.16
CA GLU A 55 3.41 11.28 -1.85
C GLU A 55 3.65 10.01 -2.67
N VAL A 56 2.84 8.99 -2.43
CA VAL A 56 2.93 7.67 -3.07
C VAL A 56 1.61 7.21 -3.70
N GLY A 57 0.58 8.05 -3.69
CA GLY A 57 -0.70 7.69 -4.28
C GLY A 57 -1.84 8.62 -3.90
N ALA A 58 -3.05 8.21 -4.24
CA ALA A 58 -4.29 8.88 -3.84
C ALA A 58 -5.42 7.87 -3.61
N LEU A 59 -6.27 8.15 -2.61
CA LEU A 59 -7.54 7.47 -2.39
C LEU A 59 -8.67 8.37 -2.92
N VAL A 60 -9.58 7.81 -3.70
CA VAL A 60 -10.66 8.53 -4.39
C VAL A 60 -12.01 8.14 -3.80
N PHE A 61 -12.91 9.11 -3.71
CA PHE A 61 -14.24 8.95 -3.13
C PHE A 61 -15.34 8.98 -4.18
N GLU A 62 -16.44 8.29 -3.89
CA GLU A 62 -17.68 8.45 -4.65
C GLU A 62 -18.32 9.81 -4.35
N GLY A 63 -18.14 10.76 -5.26
CA GLY A 63 -18.70 12.10 -5.16
C GLY A 63 -18.01 13.00 -4.13
N LYS A 64 -18.33 14.30 -4.19
CA LYS A 64 -17.60 15.37 -3.49
C LYS A 64 -17.66 15.33 -1.95
N ARG A 65 -18.58 14.56 -1.38
CA ARG A 65 -18.79 14.43 0.07
C ARG A 65 -18.92 12.98 0.53
N GLY A 66 -18.56 12.01 -0.31
CA GLY A 66 -18.67 10.61 0.03
C GLY A 66 -17.69 10.19 1.12
N THR A 67 -18.13 9.31 2.01
CA THR A 67 -17.25 8.48 2.86
C THR A 67 -16.95 7.14 2.17
N LYS A 68 -17.61 6.86 1.06
CA LYS A 68 -17.35 5.67 0.26
C LYS A 68 -16.12 5.91 -0.61
N ALA A 69 -15.04 5.20 -0.32
CA ALA A 69 -13.91 5.14 -1.23
C ALA A 69 -14.32 4.28 -2.43
N SER A 70 -13.90 4.69 -3.63
CA SER A 70 -14.15 3.97 -4.90
C SER A 70 -12.88 3.34 -5.46
N SER A 71 -11.75 4.01 -5.26
CA SER A 71 -10.49 3.56 -5.84
C SER A 71 -9.26 4.11 -5.12
N MET A 72 -8.16 3.40 -5.30
CA MET A 72 -6.83 3.75 -4.82
C MET A 72 -5.84 3.69 -5.97
N TYR A 73 -5.07 4.75 -6.15
CA TYR A 73 -3.95 4.82 -7.09
C TYR A 73 -2.66 4.78 -6.29
N LEU A 74 -1.76 3.84 -6.59
CA LEU A 74 -0.45 3.73 -5.94
C LEU A 74 0.67 3.81 -6.96
N CYS A 75 1.67 4.63 -6.66
CA CYS A 75 2.84 4.85 -7.50
C CYS A 75 3.90 3.75 -7.28
N GLY A 76 4.65 3.37 -8.32
CA GLY A 76 5.79 2.45 -8.21
C GLY A 76 5.77 1.28 -9.21
N ASN A 77 6.44 0.17 -8.85
CA ASN A 77 6.60 -0.99 -9.75
C ASN A 77 5.32 -1.83 -9.93
N ASN A 78 4.25 -1.48 -9.23
CA ASN A 78 2.90 -1.98 -9.46
C ASN A 78 1.98 -0.74 -9.50
N SER A 79 2.27 0.14 -10.44
CA SER A 79 1.59 1.42 -10.68
C SER A 79 0.14 1.14 -11.07
N GLY A 80 -0.69 0.92 -10.06
CA GLY A 80 -1.98 0.26 -10.22
C GLY A 80 -3.13 1.16 -9.77
N TYR A 81 -4.21 1.05 -10.53
CA TYR A 81 -5.54 1.41 -10.07
C TYR A 81 -6.15 0.20 -9.37
N TYR A 82 -6.56 0.38 -8.12
CA TYR A 82 -7.27 -0.61 -7.33
C TYR A 82 -8.68 -0.10 -7.07
N TYR A 83 -9.67 -0.95 -7.25
CA TYR A 83 -11.00 -0.73 -6.71
C TYR A 83 -10.93 -0.77 -5.18
N VAL A 84 -11.67 0.14 -4.58
CA VAL A 84 -11.94 0.14 -3.15
C VAL A 84 -13.46 0.15 -3.01
N ASP A 85 -14.02 -0.86 -2.34
CA ASP A 85 -15.45 -0.86 -2.00
C ASP A 85 -15.59 -0.87 -0.49
N ALA A 86 -15.43 0.31 0.13
CA ALA A 86 -15.56 0.47 1.56
C ALA A 86 -16.03 1.87 1.96
N ASP A 87 -16.80 1.94 3.04
CA ASP A 87 -16.93 3.16 3.81
C ASP A 87 -15.67 3.33 4.67
N ILE A 88 -14.94 4.44 4.48
CA ILE A 88 -13.70 4.70 5.23
C ILE A 88 -13.94 4.84 6.73
N LYS A 89 -15.18 5.07 7.18
CA LYS A 89 -15.53 5.08 8.60
C LYS A 89 -15.30 3.71 9.24
N ASP A 90 -15.45 2.63 8.47
CA ASP A 90 -15.21 1.26 8.95
C ASP A 90 -13.73 0.96 9.14
N TRP A 91 -12.84 1.77 8.54
CA TRP A 91 -11.39 1.66 8.70
C TRP A 91 -10.89 2.33 9.98
N VAL A 92 -11.73 3.15 10.61
CA VAL A 92 -11.37 3.96 11.76
C VAL A 92 -11.90 3.31 13.03
N GLY A 93 -10.97 2.81 13.84
CA GLY A 93 -11.27 2.23 15.14
C GLY A 93 -10.81 3.11 16.30
N PRO A 94 -10.92 2.59 17.54
CA PRO A 94 -10.15 3.06 18.67
C PRO A 94 -8.66 3.24 18.30
N ALA A 95 -8.04 4.30 18.83
CA ALA A 95 -6.63 4.58 18.57
C ALA A 95 -5.76 3.37 18.93
N ARG A 96 -4.83 3.02 18.03
CA ARG A 96 -3.91 1.87 18.09
C ARG A 96 -4.56 0.49 17.91
N GLN A 97 -5.85 0.41 17.58
CA GLN A 97 -6.44 -0.84 17.12
C GLN A 97 -6.08 -1.09 15.65
N LYS A 98 -5.78 -2.35 15.32
CA LYS A 98 -5.62 -2.83 13.95
C LYS A 98 -6.92 -3.45 13.46
N ILE A 99 -7.32 -3.11 12.24
CA ILE A 99 -8.53 -3.60 11.56
C ILE A 99 -8.09 -4.14 10.21
N GLU A 100 -8.41 -5.40 9.93
CA GLU A 100 -8.26 -5.95 8.59
C GLU A 100 -9.38 -5.41 7.70
N VAL A 101 -9.01 -4.88 6.54
CA VAL A 101 -9.95 -4.41 5.52
C VAL A 101 -9.72 -5.25 4.28
N GLY A 102 -10.79 -5.78 3.68
CA GLY A 102 -10.73 -6.80 2.62
C GLY A 102 -11.28 -6.32 1.28
N SER A 103 -11.22 -5.01 1.01
CA SER A 103 -11.93 -4.40 -0.11
C SER A 103 -11.05 -3.65 -1.11
N VAL A 104 -9.72 -3.86 -1.06
CA VAL A 104 -8.78 -3.27 -2.01
C VAL A 104 -8.32 -4.35 -2.99
N TYR A 105 -8.69 -4.24 -4.26
CA TYR A 105 -8.40 -5.25 -5.28
C TYR A 105 -8.39 -4.63 -6.69
N ASN A 106 -7.89 -5.32 -7.69
CA ASN A 106 -8.17 -5.04 -9.10
C ASN A 106 -8.52 -6.35 -9.84
N ASP A 107 -8.63 -6.31 -11.17
CA ASP A 107 -9.07 -7.48 -11.95
C ASP A 107 -8.14 -8.70 -11.85
N GLU A 108 -6.86 -8.50 -11.51
CA GLU A 108 -5.82 -9.53 -11.53
C GLU A 108 -5.07 -9.68 -10.19
N TYR A 109 -5.18 -8.71 -9.30
CA TYR A 109 -4.44 -8.60 -8.05
C TYR A 109 -5.41 -8.38 -6.88
N ASP A 110 -5.13 -9.08 -5.78
CA ASP A 110 -5.82 -8.89 -4.51
C ASP A 110 -4.88 -8.23 -3.49
N ALA A 111 -5.44 -7.45 -2.56
CA ALA A 111 -4.67 -6.81 -1.51
C ALA A 111 -5.14 -7.21 -0.11
N SER A 112 -4.20 -7.74 0.67
CA SER A 112 -4.37 -7.86 2.11
C SER A 112 -4.02 -6.52 2.74
N THR A 113 -4.97 -5.91 3.44
CA THR A 113 -4.82 -4.59 4.03
C THR A 113 -5.13 -4.60 5.53
N VAL A 114 -4.20 -4.07 6.32
CA VAL A 114 -4.37 -3.88 7.76
C VAL A 114 -4.27 -2.39 8.07
N VAL A 115 -5.34 -1.82 8.64
CA VAL A 115 -5.41 -0.41 9.03
C VAL A 115 -5.19 -0.26 10.53
N GLN A 116 -4.38 0.70 10.93
CA GLN A 116 -4.21 1.13 12.31
C GLN A 116 -4.55 2.61 12.43
N THR A 117 -5.49 2.96 13.31
CA THR A 117 -5.76 4.36 13.65
C THR A 117 -4.66 4.91 14.57
N LEU A 118 -3.95 5.95 14.14
CA LEU A 118 -2.92 6.62 14.92
C LEU A 118 -3.52 7.67 15.86
N SER A 119 -4.40 8.48 15.30
CA SER A 119 -5.10 9.57 15.97
C SER A 119 -6.52 9.65 15.40
N ASN A 120 -7.49 10.08 16.20
CA ASN A 120 -8.77 10.51 15.69
C ASN A 120 -9.35 11.62 16.55
N ASN A 121 -10.19 12.44 15.93
CA ASN A 121 -11.04 13.40 16.59
C ASN A 121 -12.41 13.36 15.90
N ARG A 122 -13.29 14.34 16.14
CA ARG A 122 -14.64 14.35 15.53
C ARG A 122 -14.64 14.58 14.02
N LEU A 123 -13.60 15.22 13.49
CA LEU A 123 -13.53 15.68 12.09
C LEU A 123 -12.61 14.81 11.23
N SER A 124 -11.59 14.19 11.82
CA SER A 124 -10.60 13.42 11.07
C SER A 124 -9.98 12.27 11.86
N ALA A 125 -9.40 11.33 11.12
CA ALA A 125 -8.55 10.26 11.65
C ALA A 125 -7.26 10.14 10.84
N ASP A 126 -6.12 10.09 11.51
CA ASP A 126 -4.86 9.70 10.89
C ASP A 126 -4.71 8.18 10.99
N ILE A 127 -4.50 7.52 9.86
CA ILE A 127 -4.32 6.07 9.82
C ILE A 127 -3.00 5.71 9.14
N VAL A 128 -2.49 4.54 9.53
CA VAL A 128 -1.48 3.78 8.77
C VAL A 128 -2.19 2.56 8.20
N MET A 129 -2.04 2.32 6.90
CA MET A 129 -2.47 1.09 6.25
C MET A 129 -1.23 0.34 5.79
N THR A 130 -1.05 -0.87 6.31
CA THR A 130 -0.10 -1.84 5.76
C THR A 130 -0.81 -2.59 4.64
N ILE A 131 -0.33 -2.45 3.41
CA ILE A 131 -0.91 -3.09 2.22
C ILE A 131 0.06 -4.10 1.62
N ARG A 132 -0.48 -5.24 1.21
CA ARG A 132 0.25 -6.29 0.48
C ARG A 132 -0.55 -6.76 -0.71
N ILE A 133 -0.04 -6.52 -1.91
CA ILE A 133 -0.70 -6.72 -3.19
C ILE A 133 -0.09 -7.94 -3.88
N LYS A 134 -0.94 -8.89 -4.26
CA LYS A 134 -0.55 -10.18 -4.82
C LYS A 134 -1.33 -10.47 -6.08
N PHE A 135 -0.66 -10.99 -7.10
CA PHE A 135 -1.32 -11.54 -8.27
C PHE A 135 -2.16 -12.75 -7.87
N THR A 136 -3.37 -12.85 -8.41
CA THR A 136 -4.34 -13.91 -8.07
C THR A 136 -4.23 -15.14 -8.98
N GLY A 137 -3.55 -15.02 -10.12
CA GLY A 137 -3.29 -16.10 -11.08
C GLY A 137 -1.95 -16.83 -10.85
N ASP A 138 -1.45 -17.50 -11.89
CA ASP A 138 -0.13 -18.13 -11.87
C ASP A 138 0.96 -17.05 -11.80
N ALA A 139 1.87 -17.14 -10.83
CA ALA A 139 2.94 -16.16 -10.64
C ALA A 139 3.86 -16.03 -11.87
N ALA A 140 3.91 -17.04 -12.75
CA ALA A 140 4.66 -16.96 -14.01
C ALA A 140 4.04 -15.99 -15.03
N ASP A 141 2.74 -15.72 -14.93
CA ASP A 141 1.97 -14.85 -15.82
C ASP A 141 1.79 -13.43 -15.24
N ALA A 142 2.35 -13.16 -14.07
CA ALA A 142 2.19 -11.87 -13.41
C ALA A 142 2.99 -10.79 -14.14
N ASP A 143 2.30 -9.74 -14.61
CA ASP A 143 2.94 -8.53 -15.14
C ASP A 143 3.84 -7.84 -14.11
N TYR A 144 3.49 -7.96 -12.83
CA TYR A 144 4.22 -7.37 -11.72
C TYR A 144 4.43 -8.37 -10.58
N THR A 145 5.59 -8.26 -9.95
CA THR A 145 5.90 -8.99 -8.74
C THR A 145 5.11 -8.45 -7.54
N GLU A 146 5.01 -9.27 -6.48
CA GLU A 146 4.30 -8.90 -5.25
C GLU A 146 4.77 -7.55 -4.71
N ALA A 147 3.81 -6.70 -4.32
CA ALA A 147 4.11 -5.40 -3.72
C ALA A 147 3.67 -5.31 -2.26
N ALA A 148 4.46 -4.61 -1.44
CA ALA A 148 4.09 -4.36 -0.04
C ALA A 148 4.61 -3.00 0.45
N GLY A 149 3.88 -2.38 1.37
CA GLY A 149 4.32 -1.15 2.02
C GLY A 149 3.36 -0.63 3.06
N ASP A 150 3.88 0.26 3.91
CA ASP A 150 3.06 1.07 4.80
C ASP A 150 2.74 2.40 4.09
N ILE A 151 1.47 2.76 4.12
CA ILE A 151 0.97 4.04 3.64
C ILE A 151 0.20 4.75 4.74
N MET A 152 0.19 6.07 4.67
CA MET A 152 -0.39 6.97 5.66
C MET A 152 -1.39 7.89 4.97
N MET A 153 -2.52 8.13 5.64
CA MET A 153 -3.55 9.05 5.16
C MET A 153 -4.30 9.69 6.33
N THR A 154 -4.80 10.89 6.09
CA THR A 154 -5.71 11.59 7.01
C THR A 154 -7.12 11.53 6.42
N LEU A 155 -7.96 10.71 7.02
CA LEU A 155 -9.34 10.47 6.61
C LEU A 155 -10.28 11.52 7.24
N PRO A 156 -11.13 12.20 6.47
CA PRO A 156 -12.19 13.03 7.01
C PRO A 156 -13.33 12.15 7.53
N LEU A 157 -13.79 12.41 8.75
CA LEU A 157 -14.89 11.68 9.39
C LEU A 157 -16.24 12.42 9.28
N ASP A 158 -16.17 13.73 9.08
CA ASP A 158 -17.31 14.63 8.95
C ASP A 158 -17.08 15.53 7.72
N ARG A 159 -17.99 15.48 6.74
CA ARG A 159 -17.97 16.33 5.53
C ARG A 159 -19.37 16.80 5.15
#